data_AF-A0AAV2WP44-F1
#
_entry.id   AF-A0AAV2WP44-F1
#
_cell.length_a   1.000
_cell.length_b   1.000
_cell.length_c   1.000
_cell.angle_alpha   90.00
_cell.angle_beta   90.00
_cell.angle_gamma   90.00
#
_symmetry.space_group_name_H-M   'P 1'
#
loop_
_entity.id
_entity.type
_entity.pdbx_description
1 polymer ?
#
loop_
_entity_poly.entity_id
_entity_poly.type
_entity_poly.pdbx_seq_one_letter_code
_entity_poly.pdbx_strand_id
1 'polypeptide(L)'
;MLPVLDLSTSQTDPDGFRVALREAAHTYGFFYLTGHSVSDAQIAEVLRSAREFFALPVDVKNRISQLQSPQFRGYSRLGGELTNGQVDWREQIDIGPERATVPGAEGYWRLQGPNLWPEQPTGFRAAFEDWDRSLSAVGLRLLRLWAESLGAAADLFDDAFAGLPATLIKVVRYPGGAASDQGVGAHKDSGVLTLLLVEPDSTGLQVELTAGEWVDVPPVPGAFIVNIGELLEVATGGYLRATRHRVLSPKPGTDRVSIPYFLNPALDATVPLIVLPDELAALARGVETDPDNPIFNTYGENAWKSRTRAHPDVAERHHGIRPTSVPGSGY
;
A
#
# COMPACT_ATOMS: atom_id res chain seq x y z
N MET A 1 6.26 13.55 -16.27
CA MET A 1 4.93 13.52 -15.62
C MET A 1 4.37 12.12 -15.83
N LEU A 2 3.82 11.50 -14.78
CA LEU A 2 3.19 10.18 -14.90
C LEU A 2 1.89 10.26 -15.74
N PRO A 3 1.49 9.17 -16.42
CA PRO A 3 0.27 9.17 -17.23
C PRO A 3 -0.98 9.26 -16.35
N VAL A 4 -2.04 9.88 -16.90
CA VAL A 4 -3.37 9.98 -16.27
C VAL A 4 -4.34 9.13 -17.06
N LEU A 5 -4.97 8.16 -16.40
CA LEU A 5 -5.86 7.18 -17.00
C LEU A 5 -7.26 7.36 -16.43
N ASP A 6 -8.24 7.56 -17.30
CA ASP A 6 -9.65 7.63 -16.90
C ASP A 6 -10.28 6.23 -16.99
N LEU A 7 -10.61 5.65 -15.82
CA LEU A 7 -11.18 4.31 -15.73
C LEU A 7 -12.53 4.17 -16.46
N SER A 8 -13.28 5.26 -16.63
CA SER A 8 -14.55 5.23 -17.37
C SER A 8 -14.32 4.88 -18.85
N THR A 9 -13.14 5.17 -19.39
CA THR A 9 -12.73 4.81 -20.77
C THR A 9 -12.76 3.29 -20.99
N SER A 10 -12.55 2.47 -19.96
CA SER A 10 -12.67 1.00 -20.10
C SER A 10 -14.08 0.53 -20.48
N GLN A 11 -15.10 1.39 -20.42
CA GLN A 11 -16.46 1.09 -20.89
C GLN A 11 -16.71 1.59 -22.32
N THR A 12 -16.04 2.65 -22.76
CA THR A 12 -16.27 3.30 -24.06
C THR A 12 -15.23 2.91 -25.11
N ASP A 13 -13.98 2.69 -24.71
CA ASP A 13 -12.86 2.15 -25.49
C ASP A 13 -12.05 1.15 -24.64
N PRO A 14 -12.56 -0.09 -24.47
CA PRO A 14 -11.90 -1.10 -23.63
C PRO A 14 -10.50 -1.46 -24.13
N ASP A 15 -10.31 -1.56 -25.45
CA ASP A 15 -9.02 -1.92 -26.05
C ASP A 15 -7.98 -0.83 -25.83
N GLY A 16 -8.33 0.42 -26.14
CA GLY A 16 -7.44 1.56 -25.93
C GLY A 16 -7.08 1.75 -24.46
N PHE A 17 -8.04 1.60 -23.55
CA PHE A 17 -7.77 1.66 -22.12
C PHE A 17 -6.82 0.55 -21.65
N ARG A 18 -7.02 -0.70 -22.09
CA ARG A 18 -6.12 -1.81 -21.72
C ARG A 18 -4.69 -1.59 -22.21
N VAL A 19 -4.52 -1.06 -23.43
CA VAL A 19 -3.19 -0.68 -23.94
C VAL A 19 -2.58 0.40 -23.05
N ALA A 20 -3.29 1.49 -22.76
CA ALA A 20 -2.77 2.57 -21.92
C ALA A 20 -2.43 2.10 -20.50
N LEU A 21 -3.28 1.26 -19.90
CA LEU A 21 -3.07 0.66 -18.59
C LEU A 21 -1.80 -0.20 -18.56
N ARG A 22 -1.63 -1.06 -19.57
CA ARG A 22 -0.44 -1.90 -19.70
C ARG A 22 0.83 -1.08 -19.88
N GLU A 23 0.83 -0.08 -20.77
CA GLU A 23 2.00 0.76 -21.04
C GLU A 23 2.41 1.59 -19.82
N ALA A 24 1.45 2.15 -19.09
CA ALA A 24 1.71 2.91 -17.87
C ALA A 24 2.37 2.03 -16.78
N ALA A 25 1.81 0.83 -16.60
CA ALA A 25 2.28 -0.18 -15.66
C ALA A 25 3.65 -0.77 -16.05
N HIS A 26 3.87 -1.01 -17.34
CA HIS A 26 5.13 -1.52 -17.87
C HIS A 26 6.25 -0.48 -17.80
N THR A 27 5.97 0.76 -18.17
CA THR A 27 6.99 1.83 -18.30
C THR A 27 7.34 2.43 -16.94
N TYR A 28 6.33 2.79 -16.16
CA TYR A 28 6.52 3.58 -14.94
C TYR A 28 6.25 2.78 -13.67
N GLY A 29 5.40 1.75 -13.72
CA GLY A 29 4.87 1.08 -12.51
C GLY A 29 3.99 1.99 -11.64
N PHE A 30 3.70 3.20 -12.12
CA PHE A 30 2.96 4.27 -11.45
C PHE A 30 2.13 5.06 -12.45
N PHE A 31 0.93 5.47 -12.06
CA PHE A 31 0.06 6.33 -12.87
C PHE A 31 -1.01 7.01 -12.01
N TYR A 32 -1.67 8.04 -12.55
CA TYR A 32 -2.87 8.60 -11.95
C TYR A 32 -4.11 7.93 -12.53
N LEU A 33 -5.09 7.65 -11.68
CA LEU A 33 -6.37 7.06 -12.07
C LEU A 33 -7.50 8.03 -11.74
N THR A 34 -8.27 8.45 -12.74
CA THR A 34 -9.52 9.21 -12.60
C THR A 34 -10.71 8.34 -13.03
N GLY A 35 -11.95 8.86 -12.95
CA GLY A 35 -13.14 8.13 -13.40
C GLY A 35 -13.44 6.85 -12.61
N HIS A 36 -12.87 6.71 -11.41
CA HIS A 36 -12.92 5.53 -10.56
C HIS A 36 -14.23 5.34 -9.78
N SER A 37 -15.22 6.22 -9.97
CA SER A 37 -16.55 6.20 -9.34
C SER A 37 -16.63 6.40 -7.81
N VAL A 38 -15.50 6.40 -7.09
CA VAL A 38 -15.45 6.90 -5.69
C VAL A 38 -15.87 8.37 -5.64
N SER A 39 -16.85 8.70 -4.79
CA SER A 39 -17.43 10.03 -4.73
C SER A 39 -16.55 11.05 -3.99
N ASP A 40 -16.64 12.32 -4.39
CA ASP A 40 -15.95 13.42 -3.70
C ASP A 40 -16.35 13.53 -2.22
N ALA A 41 -17.61 13.21 -1.90
CA ALA A 41 -18.09 13.18 -0.52
C ALA A 41 -17.38 12.11 0.32
N GLN A 42 -17.15 10.92 -0.26
CA GLN A 42 -16.43 9.84 0.41
C GLN A 42 -14.95 10.19 0.61
N ILE A 43 -14.31 10.79 -0.41
CA ILE A 43 -12.93 11.30 -0.34
C ILE A 43 -12.79 12.37 0.75
N ALA A 44 -13.69 13.35 0.76
CA ALA A 44 -13.70 14.42 1.76
C ALA A 44 -13.89 13.87 3.17
N GLU A 45 -14.76 12.87 3.33
CA GLU A 45 -15.07 12.27 4.63
C GLU A 45 -13.88 11.53 5.26
N VAL A 46 -13.14 10.73 4.47
CA VAL A 46 -11.95 10.03 4.98
C VAL A 46 -10.80 10.98 5.31
N LEU A 47 -10.60 12.03 4.50
CA LEU A 47 -9.60 13.07 4.75
C LEU A 47 -9.95 13.88 6.01
N ARG A 48 -11.21 14.30 6.15
CA ARG A 48 -11.73 14.99 7.34
C ARG A 48 -11.55 14.14 8.58
N SER A 49 -11.96 12.87 8.53
CA SER A 49 -11.84 11.93 9.65
C SER A 49 -10.39 11.69 10.06
N ALA A 50 -9.48 11.57 9.08
CA ALA A 50 -8.04 11.46 9.35
C ALA A 50 -7.50 12.72 10.04
N ARG A 51 -7.82 13.91 9.51
CA ARG A 51 -7.39 15.20 10.07
C ARG A 51 -7.88 15.39 11.50
N GLU A 52 -9.16 15.11 11.76
CA GLU A 52 -9.74 15.19 13.10
C GLU A 52 -9.08 14.21 14.07
N PHE A 53 -8.87 12.95 13.66
CA PHE A 53 -8.18 11.97 14.50
C PHE A 53 -6.77 12.46 14.87
N PHE A 54 -5.97 12.93 13.90
CA PHE A 54 -4.59 13.31 14.18
C PHE A 54 -4.46 14.60 15.01
N ALA A 55 -5.49 15.45 15.01
CA ALA A 55 -5.59 16.61 15.88
C ALA A 55 -5.92 16.27 17.34
N LEU A 56 -6.34 15.03 17.64
CA LEU A 56 -6.63 14.59 19.00
C LEU A 56 -5.38 14.59 19.90
N PRO A 57 -5.57 14.76 21.22
CA PRO A 57 -4.51 14.56 22.20
C PRO A 57 -3.83 13.19 22.07
N VAL A 58 -2.51 13.16 22.32
CA VAL A 58 -1.69 11.95 22.14
C VAL A 58 -2.17 10.76 22.99
N ASP A 59 -2.68 11.03 24.20
CA ASP A 59 -3.25 10.03 25.09
C ASP A 59 -4.52 9.41 24.52
N VAL A 60 -5.35 10.19 23.82
CA VAL A 60 -6.54 9.68 23.11
C VAL A 60 -6.13 8.82 21.93
N LYS A 61 -5.17 9.26 21.10
CA LYS A 61 -4.65 8.48 19.97
C LYS A 61 -4.04 7.15 20.43
N ASN A 62 -3.32 7.16 21.55
CA ASN A 62 -2.69 5.97 22.13
C ASN A 62 -3.67 4.93 22.71
N ARG A 63 -4.97 5.26 22.88
CA ARG A 63 -5.97 4.27 23.31
C ARG A 63 -6.08 3.11 22.34
N ILE A 64 -5.88 3.36 21.04
CA ILE A 64 -5.85 2.34 19.99
C ILE A 64 -4.42 1.99 19.57
N SER A 65 -3.43 2.11 20.46
CA SER A 65 -2.02 1.88 20.12
C SER A 65 -1.82 0.50 19.48
N GLN A 66 -1.07 0.46 18.38
CA GLN A 66 -0.70 -0.76 17.66
C GLN A 66 0.02 -1.79 18.56
N LEU A 67 0.70 -1.32 19.61
CA LEU A 67 1.32 -2.18 20.64
C LEU A 67 0.31 -3.04 21.42
N GLN A 68 -0.98 -2.77 21.32
CA GLN A 68 -2.05 -3.58 21.94
C GLN A 68 -2.56 -4.69 21.00
N SER A 69 -2.15 -4.68 19.73
CA SER A 69 -2.65 -5.59 18.70
C SER A 69 -1.55 -6.55 18.21
N PRO A 70 -1.63 -7.87 18.51
CA PRO A 70 -0.77 -8.88 17.89
C PRO A 70 -0.82 -8.88 16.35
N GLN A 71 -1.92 -8.38 15.77
CA GLN A 71 -2.18 -8.27 14.33
C GLN A 71 -1.58 -7.01 13.68
N PHE A 72 -0.83 -6.19 14.42
CA PHE A 72 -0.28 -4.91 13.93
C PHE A 72 -1.36 -3.89 13.47
N ARG A 73 -2.54 -3.87 14.12
CA ARG A 73 -3.64 -2.92 13.85
C ARG A 73 -3.65 -1.77 14.84
N GLY A 74 -4.12 -0.61 14.41
CA GLY A 74 -4.27 0.58 15.27
C GLY A 74 -3.18 1.63 15.06
N TYR A 75 -3.06 2.55 16.03
CA TYR A 75 -2.24 3.74 15.94
C TYR A 75 -0.76 3.47 16.26
N SER A 76 0.11 3.84 15.33
CA SER A 76 1.56 3.92 15.54
C SER A 76 1.94 5.39 15.73
N ARG A 77 2.65 5.66 16.84
CA ARG A 77 3.15 7.00 17.18
C ARG A 77 4.12 7.53 16.13
N LEU A 78 4.40 8.83 16.18
CA LEU A 78 5.43 9.45 15.34
C LEU A 78 6.77 8.70 15.45
N GLY A 79 7.30 8.25 14.31
CA GLY A 79 8.54 7.47 14.26
C GLY A 79 8.40 6.02 14.74
N GLY A 80 7.17 5.49 14.75
CA GLY A 80 6.87 4.12 15.20
C GLY A 80 7.02 3.04 14.12
N GLU A 81 7.40 3.39 12.89
CA GLU A 81 7.69 2.44 11.81
C GLU A 81 9.08 2.69 11.25
N LEU A 82 9.73 1.61 10.80
CA LEU A 82 11.07 1.65 10.23
C LEU A 82 11.06 1.20 8.77
N THR A 83 11.80 1.91 7.92
CA THR A 83 12.14 1.48 6.56
C THR A 83 13.65 1.44 6.42
N ASN A 84 14.20 0.30 5.95
CA ASN A 84 15.64 0.05 5.84
C ASN A 84 16.41 0.33 7.16
N GLY A 85 15.78 0.02 8.30
CA GLY A 85 16.36 0.25 9.63
C GLY A 85 16.37 1.71 10.10
N GLN A 86 15.87 2.65 9.29
CA GLN A 86 15.77 4.07 9.61
C GLN A 86 14.33 4.45 9.98
N VAL A 87 14.18 5.46 10.83
CA VAL A 87 12.88 5.95 11.30
C VAL A 87 12.11 6.64 10.17
N ASP A 88 10.86 6.23 9.98
CA ASP A 88 9.91 6.93 9.12
C ASP A 88 9.19 8.02 9.93
N TRP A 89 9.39 9.29 9.59
CA TRP A 89 8.82 10.43 10.31
C TRP A 89 7.35 10.67 9.94
N ARG A 90 6.52 9.74 10.41
CA ARG A 90 5.06 9.77 10.31
C ARG A 90 4.40 9.17 11.53
N GLU A 91 3.16 9.55 11.78
CA GLU A 91 2.23 8.82 12.63
C GLU A 91 1.12 8.22 11.76
N GLN A 92 0.54 7.09 12.16
CA GLN A 92 -0.45 6.43 11.32
C GLN A 92 -1.44 5.55 12.09
N ILE A 93 -2.53 5.15 11.43
CA ILE A 93 -3.42 4.07 11.84
C ILE A 93 -3.38 2.98 10.77
N ASP A 94 -3.18 1.74 11.20
CA ASP A 94 -3.25 0.56 10.33
C ASP A 94 -4.58 -0.17 10.51
N ILE A 95 -5.33 -0.29 9.42
CA ILE A 95 -6.66 -0.91 9.36
C ILE A 95 -6.63 -2.01 8.31
N GLY A 96 -7.06 -3.22 8.62
CA GLY A 96 -7.27 -4.27 7.62
C GLY A 96 -8.66 -4.88 7.70
N PRO A 97 -8.85 -6.08 7.15
CA PRO A 97 -10.14 -6.75 7.19
C PRO A 97 -10.55 -7.01 8.63
N GLU A 98 -11.74 -6.55 9.01
CA GLU A 98 -12.34 -6.84 10.30
C GLU A 98 -12.68 -8.34 10.37
N ARG A 99 -11.88 -9.13 11.09
CA ARG A 99 -12.06 -10.59 11.20
C ARG A 99 -11.82 -11.07 12.62
N ALA A 100 -12.37 -12.25 12.94
CA ALA A 100 -11.97 -12.97 14.15
C ALA A 100 -10.52 -13.46 14.01
N THR A 101 -9.82 -13.56 15.15
CA THR A 101 -8.52 -14.21 15.21
C THR A 101 -8.65 -15.69 14.87
N VAL A 102 -7.59 -16.26 14.28
CA VAL A 102 -7.51 -17.70 14.02
C VAL A 102 -7.02 -18.40 15.30
N PRO A 103 -7.79 -19.34 15.90
CA PRO A 103 -7.33 -20.08 17.07
C PRO A 103 -6.04 -20.85 16.79
N GLY A 104 -5.03 -20.70 17.65
CA GLY A 104 -3.74 -21.36 17.46
C GLY A 104 -2.91 -20.83 16.29
N ALA A 105 -3.17 -19.60 15.82
CA ALA A 105 -2.46 -19.01 14.69
C ALA A 105 -0.93 -19.05 14.84
N GLU A 106 -0.26 -19.48 13.78
CA GLU A 106 1.19 -19.47 13.62
C GLU A 106 1.60 -18.70 12.36
N GLY A 107 2.82 -18.17 12.35
CA GLY A 107 3.34 -17.39 11.23
C GLY A 107 2.40 -16.28 10.80
N TYR A 108 2.19 -16.16 9.49
CA TYR A 108 1.39 -15.09 8.90
C TYR A 108 -0.10 -15.12 9.28
N TRP A 109 -0.65 -16.25 9.75
CA TRP A 109 -2.04 -16.30 10.22
C TRP A 109 -2.28 -15.41 11.45
N ARG A 110 -1.20 -15.04 12.16
CA ARG A 110 -1.26 -14.07 13.27
C ARG A 110 -1.64 -12.67 12.83
N LEU A 111 -1.55 -12.35 11.54
CA LEU A 111 -1.97 -11.07 10.96
C LEU A 111 -3.50 -10.93 10.84
N GLN A 112 -4.25 -12.03 10.91
CA GLN A 112 -5.70 -11.99 10.89
C GLN A 112 -6.28 -11.73 12.28
N GLY A 113 -7.17 -10.76 12.37
CA GLY A 113 -7.92 -10.45 13.59
C GLY A 113 -8.56 -9.05 13.53
N PRO A 114 -9.10 -8.57 14.66
CA PRO A 114 -9.89 -7.35 14.71
C PRO A 114 -9.02 -6.09 14.56
N ASN A 115 -9.62 -5.00 14.09
CA ASN A 115 -8.99 -3.70 14.13
C ASN A 115 -9.17 -3.02 15.50
N LEU A 116 -8.29 -2.06 15.80
CA LEU A 116 -8.45 -1.14 16.93
C LEU A 116 -9.06 0.17 16.41
N TRP A 117 -10.38 0.30 16.54
CA TRP A 117 -11.13 1.46 16.05
C TRP A 117 -11.13 2.62 17.06
N PRO A 118 -10.87 3.87 16.63
CA PRO A 118 -10.96 5.00 17.52
C PRO A 118 -12.43 5.36 17.80
N GLU A 119 -12.71 5.81 19.04
CA GLU A 119 -14.02 6.35 19.41
C GLU A 119 -14.27 7.74 18.80
N GLN A 120 -13.19 8.47 18.48
CA GLN A 120 -13.23 9.82 17.92
C GLN A 120 -12.29 9.90 16.70
N PRO A 121 -12.69 10.57 15.62
CA PRO A 121 -13.98 11.21 15.42
C PRO A 121 -15.12 10.20 15.25
N THR A 122 -16.34 10.61 15.61
CA THR A 122 -17.54 9.79 15.39
C THR A 122 -17.67 9.48 13.90
N GLY A 123 -17.96 8.23 13.56
CA GLY A 123 -18.11 7.79 12.17
C GLY A 123 -16.82 7.31 11.50
N PHE A 124 -15.65 7.44 12.16
CA PHE A 124 -14.36 7.01 11.60
C PHE A 124 -14.41 5.56 11.05
N ARG A 125 -14.90 4.61 11.85
CA ARG A 125 -15.04 3.20 11.43
C ARG A 125 -15.88 3.07 10.17
N ALA A 126 -17.08 3.65 10.17
CA ALA A 126 -18.00 3.55 9.04
C ALA A 126 -17.42 4.15 7.76
N ALA A 127 -16.73 5.30 7.86
CA ALA A 127 -16.06 5.93 6.72
C ALA A 127 -14.99 5.03 6.10
N PHE A 128 -14.16 4.37 6.93
CA PHE A 128 -13.08 3.51 6.44
C PHE A 128 -13.56 2.11 5.99
N GLU A 129 -14.65 1.59 6.55
CA GLU A 129 -15.31 0.37 6.04
C GLU A 129 -15.97 0.62 4.66
N ASP A 130 -16.56 1.79 4.45
CA ASP A 130 -17.07 2.19 3.13
C ASP A 130 -15.93 2.44 2.13
N TRP A 131 -14.83 3.06 2.60
CA TRP A 131 -13.61 3.25 1.82
C TRP A 131 -12.99 1.93 1.32
N ASP A 132 -12.83 0.94 2.22
CA ASP A 132 -12.34 -0.39 1.88
C ASP A 132 -13.19 -1.04 0.77
N ARG A 133 -14.52 -0.99 0.91
CA ARG A 133 -15.44 -1.55 -0.08
C ARG A 133 -15.29 -0.90 -1.46
N SER A 134 -15.26 0.44 -1.51
CA SER A 134 -15.12 1.19 -2.76
C SER A 134 -13.78 0.91 -3.44
N LEU A 135 -12.67 0.95 -2.70
CA LEU A 135 -11.35 0.73 -3.27
C LEU A 135 -11.06 -0.74 -3.60
N SER A 136 -11.64 -1.69 -2.86
CA SER A 136 -11.61 -3.10 -3.24
C SER A 136 -12.25 -3.30 -4.61
N ALA A 137 -13.40 -2.68 -4.87
CA ALA A 137 -14.08 -2.79 -6.16
C ALA A 137 -13.24 -2.18 -7.30
N VAL A 138 -12.64 -1.01 -7.08
CA VAL A 138 -11.74 -0.36 -8.06
C VAL A 138 -10.52 -1.25 -8.33
N GLY A 139 -9.86 -1.74 -7.29
CA GLY A 139 -8.64 -2.52 -7.43
C GLY A 139 -8.87 -3.87 -8.10
N LEU A 140 -9.93 -4.59 -7.76
CA LEU A 140 -10.29 -5.85 -8.43
C LEU A 140 -10.59 -5.62 -9.92
N ARG A 141 -11.28 -4.52 -10.26
CA ARG A 141 -11.52 -4.15 -11.66
C ARG A 141 -10.22 -3.89 -12.41
N LEU A 142 -9.25 -3.19 -11.81
CA LEU A 142 -7.94 -2.98 -12.42
C LEU A 142 -7.17 -4.28 -12.63
N LEU A 143 -7.22 -5.21 -11.67
CA LEU A 143 -6.58 -6.53 -11.79
C LEU A 143 -7.12 -7.32 -12.98
N ARG A 144 -8.44 -7.34 -13.16
CA ARG A 144 -9.06 -8.00 -14.32
C ARG A 144 -8.65 -7.35 -15.64
N LEU A 145 -8.64 -6.02 -15.70
CA LEU A 145 -8.20 -5.26 -16.88
C LEU A 145 -6.72 -5.48 -17.20
N TRP A 146 -5.86 -5.63 -16.18
CA TRP A 146 -4.46 -5.99 -16.38
C TRP A 146 -4.32 -7.40 -16.92
N ALA A 147 -5.03 -8.38 -16.36
CA ALA A 147 -5.00 -9.76 -16.85
C ALA A 147 -5.36 -9.82 -18.34
N GLU A 148 -6.47 -9.18 -18.74
CA GLU A 148 -6.87 -9.06 -20.14
C GLU A 148 -5.82 -8.33 -20.99
N SER A 149 -5.26 -7.23 -20.48
CA SER A 149 -4.25 -6.45 -21.21
C SER A 149 -2.98 -7.26 -21.50
N LEU A 150 -2.72 -8.30 -20.70
CA LEU A 150 -1.56 -9.18 -20.80
C LEU A 150 -1.89 -10.51 -21.51
N GLY A 151 -3.07 -10.62 -22.13
CA GLY A 151 -3.50 -11.81 -22.87
C GLY A 151 -4.04 -12.96 -22.02
N ALA A 152 -4.25 -12.74 -20.72
CA ALA A 152 -4.84 -13.72 -19.82
C ALA A 152 -6.36 -13.56 -19.70
N ALA A 153 -7.02 -14.56 -19.10
CA ALA A 153 -8.43 -14.46 -18.74
C ALA A 153 -8.63 -13.38 -17.67
N ALA A 154 -9.73 -12.61 -17.80
CA ALA A 154 -10.03 -11.50 -16.90
C ALA A 154 -10.08 -11.93 -15.42
N ASP A 155 -10.60 -13.13 -15.15
CA ASP A 155 -10.79 -13.71 -13.82
C ASP A 155 -9.57 -14.47 -13.28
N LEU A 156 -8.42 -14.45 -13.97
CA LEU A 156 -7.23 -15.22 -13.59
C LEU A 156 -6.86 -15.06 -12.10
N PHE A 157 -6.97 -13.84 -11.58
CA PHE A 157 -6.59 -13.54 -10.19
C PHE A 157 -7.72 -13.73 -9.19
N ASP A 158 -8.98 -13.84 -9.63
CA ASP A 158 -10.15 -13.72 -8.75
C ASP A 158 -10.08 -14.67 -7.55
N ASP A 159 -9.73 -15.94 -7.77
CA ASP A 159 -9.63 -16.96 -6.71
C ASP A 159 -8.61 -16.61 -5.61
N ALA A 160 -7.51 -15.93 -5.97
CA ALA A 160 -6.51 -15.49 -4.99
C ALA A 160 -7.08 -14.40 -4.04
N PHE A 161 -8.17 -13.72 -4.43
CA PHE A 161 -8.82 -12.66 -3.67
C PHE A 161 -10.23 -13.04 -3.17
N ALA A 162 -10.86 -14.07 -3.74
CA ALA A 162 -12.26 -14.42 -3.56
C ALA A 162 -12.54 -15.01 -2.17
N GLY A 163 -12.66 -14.14 -1.17
CA GLY A 163 -13.27 -14.47 0.12
C GLY A 163 -12.54 -13.90 1.32
N LEU A 164 -11.21 -13.79 1.24
CA LEU A 164 -10.39 -13.34 2.36
C LEU A 164 -9.23 -12.40 1.95
N PRO A 165 -9.44 -11.40 1.04
CA PRO A 165 -8.35 -10.53 0.61
C PRO A 165 -7.72 -9.85 1.83
N ALA A 166 -6.39 -9.79 1.88
CA ALA A 166 -5.66 -9.22 3.01
C ALA A 166 -5.41 -7.72 2.77
N THR A 167 -6.49 -6.96 2.67
CA THR A 167 -6.43 -5.51 2.43
C THR A 167 -5.71 -4.79 3.57
N LEU A 168 -5.18 -3.61 3.27
CA LEU A 168 -4.62 -2.73 4.29
C LEU A 168 -4.90 -1.29 3.90
N ILE A 169 -5.47 -0.52 4.83
CA ILE A 169 -5.48 0.94 4.78
C ILE A 169 -4.44 1.40 5.79
N LYS A 170 -3.51 2.26 5.35
CA LYS A 170 -2.77 3.10 6.29
C LYS A 170 -3.35 4.50 6.21
N VAL A 171 -3.81 5.03 7.34
CA VAL A 171 -4.18 6.45 7.46
C VAL A 171 -2.96 7.15 8.03
N VAL A 172 -2.33 8.05 7.29
CA VAL A 172 -0.97 8.52 7.62
C VAL A 172 -0.92 10.04 7.69
N ARG A 173 -0.23 10.57 8.70
CA ARG A 173 0.13 11.98 8.80
C ARG A 173 1.64 12.15 8.88
N TYR A 174 2.15 13.05 8.04
CA TYR A 174 3.55 13.47 8.03
C TYR A 174 3.63 14.89 8.60
N PRO A 175 4.19 15.09 9.81
CA PRO A 175 4.44 16.42 10.33
C PRO A 175 5.72 17.02 9.70
N GLY A 176 5.70 18.32 9.45
CA GLY A 176 6.89 19.06 9.06
C GLY A 176 7.84 19.32 10.22
N GLY A 177 9.13 19.48 9.92
CA GLY A 177 10.16 19.72 10.94
C GLY A 177 10.66 18.45 11.64
N ALA A 178 10.53 17.30 10.97
CA ALA A 178 11.13 16.03 11.38
C ALA A 178 12.67 16.13 11.49
N ALA A 179 13.28 15.23 12.27
CA ALA A 179 14.73 15.23 12.47
C ALA A 179 15.51 14.75 11.22
N SER A 180 14.86 14.07 10.29
CA SER A 180 15.40 13.74 8.97
C SER A 180 14.38 14.01 7.86
N ASP A 181 14.86 13.98 6.62
CA ASP A 181 14.04 14.09 5.41
C ASP A 181 13.27 12.79 5.10
N GLN A 182 13.51 11.70 5.82
CA GLN A 182 12.81 10.44 5.63
C GLN A 182 11.40 10.48 6.25
N GLY A 183 10.41 10.86 5.44
CA GLY A 183 9.01 10.57 5.76
C GLY A 183 8.72 9.08 5.64
N VAL A 184 9.18 8.47 4.53
CA VAL A 184 9.25 7.02 4.30
C VAL A 184 10.50 6.72 3.48
N GLY A 185 11.28 5.73 3.90
CA GLY A 185 12.46 5.28 3.16
C GLY A 185 12.14 4.73 1.76
N ALA A 186 13.15 4.64 0.90
CA ALA A 186 12.99 4.08 -0.45
C ALA A 186 12.69 2.57 -0.40
N HIS A 187 11.54 2.16 -0.95
CA HIS A 187 11.06 0.78 -0.93
C HIS A 187 10.20 0.44 -2.16
N LYS A 188 9.91 -0.85 -2.35
CA LYS A 188 8.84 -1.36 -3.21
C LYS A 188 7.72 -1.90 -2.32
N ASP A 189 6.48 -1.87 -2.79
CA ASP A 189 5.37 -2.51 -2.10
C ASP A 189 5.42 -4.02 -2.34
N SER A 190 5.52 -4.83 -1.28
CA SER A 190 5.53 -6.30 -1.39
C SER A 190 4.23 -6.95 -1.88
N GLY A 191 3.18 -6.14 -2.05
CA GLY A 191 1.83 -6.57 -2.39
C GLY A 191 1.57 -6.71 -3.89
N VAL A 192 0.32 -6.51 -4.29
CA VAL A 192 -0.10 -6.56 -5.69
C VAL A 192 -0.40 -5.17 -6.24
N LEU A 193 -1.24 -4.41 -5.54
CA LEU A 193 -1.76 -3.12 -6.03
C LEU A 193 -1.93 -2.13 -4.86
N THR A 194 -1.54 -0.89 -5.10
CA THR A 194 -1.78 0.23 -4.17
C THR A 194 -2.60 1.32 -4.85
N LEU A 195 -3.64 1.79 -4.17
CA LEU A 195 -4.45 2.97 -4.52
C LEU A 195 -4.19 4.03 -3.44
N LEU A 196 -3.50 5.10 -3.81
CA LEU A 196 -3.06 6.15 -2.88
C LEU A 196 -3.88 7.42 -3.06
N LEU A 197 -4.60 7.79 -2.01
CA LEU A 197 -5.15 9.14 -1.84
C LEU A 197 -4.11 10.02 -1.14
N VAL A 198 -3.81 11.16 -1.73
CA VAL A 198 -3.03 12.23 -1.10
C VAL A 198 -3.88 13.47 -0.99
N GLU A 199 -3.76 14.18 0.13
CA GLU A 199 -4.45 15.44 0.32
C GLU A 199 -4.02 16.47 -0.76
N PRO A 200 -4.94 17.35 -1.22
CA PRO A 200 -4.58 18.43 -2.12
C PRO A 200 -3.37 19.24 -1.63
N ASP A 201 -2.58 19.74 -2.58
CA ASP A 201 -1.36 20.53 -2.33
C ASP A 201 -0.23 19.81 -1.55
N SER A 202 -0.41 18.51 -1.25
CA SER A 202 0.64 17.67 -0.68
C SER A 202 1.87 17.61 -1.56
N THR A 203 3.05 17.53 -0.94
CA THR A 203 4.33 17.29 -1.61
C THR A 203 5.07 16.13 -0.95
N GLY A 204 6.12 15.64 -1.62
CA GLY A 204 7.12 14.75 -1.02
C GLY A 204 7.09 13.30 -1.49
N LEU A 205 6.02 12.80 -2.13
CA LEU A 205 6.08 11.49 -2.79
C LEU A 205 7.03 11.58 -3.99
N GLN A 206 7.98 10.65 -4.05
CA GLN A 206 8.92 10.52 -5.16
C GLN A 206 8.97 9.08 -5.66
N VAL A 207 9.10 8.92 -6.98
CA VAL A 207 9.22 7.63 -7.66
C VAL A 207 10.54 7.59 -8.41
N GLU A 208 11.25 6.46 -8.33
CA GLU A 208 12.52 6.24 -8.98
C GLU A 208 12.32 5.63 -10.38
N LEU A 209 12.21 6.49 -11.41
CA LEU A 209 11.95 6.04 -12.78
C LEU A 209 13.17 5.34 -13.39
N THR A 210 14.36 5.87 -13.11
CA THR A 210 15.66 5.28 -13.47
C THR A 210 16.48 5.18 -12.18
N ALA A 211 17.42 4.23 -12.09
CA ALA A 211 18.26 4.09 -10.91
C ALA A 211 18.93 5.43 -10.53
N GLY A 212 18.66 5.92 -9.32
CA GLY A 212 19.15 7.20 -8.80
C GLY A 212 18.35 8.44 -9.24
N GLU A 213 17.40 8.31 -10.17
CA GLU A 213 16.60 9.42 -10.70
C GLU A 213 15.19 9.44 -10.09
N TRP A 214 15.01 10.35 -9.13
CA TRP A 214 13.75 10.52 -8.39
C TRP A 214 12.89 11.64 -8.99
N VAL A 215 11.62 11.33 -9.25
CA VAL A 215 10.64 12.28 -9.80
C VAL A 215 9.54 12.52 -8.79
N ASP A 216 9.20 13.79 -8.57
CA ASP A 216 8.08 14.19 -7.71
C ASP A 216 6.73 13.80 -8.33
N VAL A 217 5.83 13.30 -7.48
CA VAL A 217 4.47 12.90 -7.84
C VAL A 217 3.48 13.76 -7.06
N PRO A 218 3.09 14.93 -7.58
CA PRO A 218 2.12 15.80 -6.92
C PRO A 218 0.69 15.23 -7.00
N PRO A 219 -0.22 15.63 -6.10
CA PRO A 219 -1.64 15.27 -6.20
C PRO A 219 -2.24 15.80 -7.50
N VAL A 220 -3.08 14.99 -8.15
CA VAL A 220 -3.95 15.41 -9.26
C VAL A 220 -5.39 15.40 -8.74
N PRO A 221 -6.15 16.50 -8.89
CA PRO A 221 -7.54 16.57 -8.42
C PRO A 221 -8.40 15.43 -8.97
N GLY A 222 -9.13 14.75 -8.08
CA GLY A 222 -10.01 13.64 -8.44
C GLY A 222 -9.28 12.38 -8.92
N ALA A 223 -7.98 12.24 -8.64
CA ALA A 223 -7.21 11.07 -9.01
C ALA A 223 -6.63 10.34 -7.80
N PHE A 224 -6.60 9.01 -7.89
CA PHE A 224 -5.68 8.18 -7.10
C PHE A 224 -4.32 8.11 -7.79
N ILE A 225 -3.26 8.08 -7.00
CA ILE A 225 -1.96 7.60 -7.48
C ILE A 225 -1.98 6.08 -7.34
N VAL A 226 -1.70 5.36 -8.42
CA VAL A 226 -1.76 3.90 -8.46
C VAL A 226 -0.37 3.36 -8.72
N ASN A 227 0.03 2.35 -7.97
CA ASN A 227 1.28 1.63 -8.22
C ASN A 227 1.14 0.12 -8.05
N ILE A 228 2.10 -0.56 -8.64
CA ILE A 228 2.17 -2.02 -8.71
C ILE A 228 3.15 -2.51 -7.66
N GLY A 229 2.79 -3.61 -7.01
CA GLY A 229 3.63 -4.29 -6.03
C GLY A 229 4.41 -5.47 -6.63
N GLU A 230 5.37 -5.95 -5.84
CA GLU A 230 6.34 -6.98 -6.23
C GLU A 230 5.68 -8.30 -6.64
N LEU A 231 4.55 -8.69 -6.04
CA LEU A 231 3.88 -9.94 -6.42
C LEU A 231 3.29 -9.89 -7.82
N LEU A 232 2.83 -8.73 -8.29
CA LEU A 232 2.33 -8.59 -9.66
C LEU A 232 3.48 -8.46 -10.66
N GLU A 233 4.61 -7.86 -10.27
CA GLU A 233 5.86 -7.91 -11.04
C GLU A 233 6.32 -9.37 -11.24
N VAL A 234 6.32 -10.17 -10.17
CA VAL A 234 6.61 -11.61 -10.22
C VAL A 234 5.63 -12.36 -11.10
N ALA A 235 4.32 -12.14 -10.92
CA ALA A 235 3.27 -12.81 -11.69
C ALA A 235 3.40 -12.56 -13.20
N THR A 236 4.01 -11.44 -13.61
CA THR A 236 4.19 -11.06 -15.01
C THR A 236 5.61 -11.28 -15.51
N GLY A 237 6.45 -12.00 -14.77
CA GLY A 237 7.83 -12.28 -15.15
C GLY A 237 8.71 -11.02 -15.28
N GLY A 238 8.36 -9.93 -14.57
CA GLY A 238 9.03 -8.64 -14.67
C GLY A 238 8.59 -7.77 -15.85
N TYR A 239 7.47 -8.10 -16.50
CA TYR A 239 6.89 -7.24 -17.52
C TYR A 239 6.25 -6.00 -16.90
N LEU A 240 5.35 -6.16 -15.93
CA LEU A 240 4.89 -5.03 -15.12
C LEU A 240 5.94 -4.72 -14.04
N ARG A 241 6.15 -3.44 -13.75
CA ARG A 241 7.24 -3.02 -12.86
C ARG A 241 6.72 -2.61 -11.49
N ALA A 242 7.31 -3.17 -10.43
CA ALA A 242 7.18 -2.65 -9.07
C ALA A 242 8.25 -1.57 -8.87
N THR A 243 7.84 -0.30 -8.92
CA THR A 243 8.80 0.82 -8.92
C THR A 243 9.12 1.28 -7.50
N ARG A 244 10.41 1.52 -7.24
CA ARG A 244 10.85 2.08 -5.96
C ARG A 244 10.28 3.48 -5.78
N HIS A 245 9.79 3.75 -4.58
CA HIS A 245 9.24 5.03 -4.21
C HIS A 245 9.62 5.39 -2.76
N ARG A 246 9.56 6.68 -2.44
CA ARG A 246 9.86 7.21 -1.10
C ARG A 246 8.99 8.42 -0.79
N VAL A 247 8.96 8.83 0.46
CA VAL A 247 8.28 10.07 0.87
C VAL A 247 9.25 10.95 1.63
N LEU A 248 9.40 12.19 1.17
CA LEU A 248 10.13 13.22 1.88
C LEU A 248 9.27 13.84 2.99
N SER A 249 9.89 14.12 4.14
CA SER A 249 9.26 14.87 5.24
C SER A 249 8.84 16.26 4.76
N PRO A 250 7.64 16.75 5.13
CA PRO A 250 7.21 18.10 4.79
C PRO A 250 8.10 19.19 5.38
N LYS A 251 8.01 20.40 4.83
CA LYS A 251 8.74 21.57 5.34
C LYS A 251 8.26 21.93 6.76
N PRO A 252 9.13 22.51 7.61
CA PRO A 252 8.73 23.00 8.93
C PRO A 252 7.50 23.90 8.85
N GLY A 253 6.54 23.70 9.77
CA GLY A 253 5.30 24.47 9.83
C GLY A 253 4.16 23.98 8.92
N THR A 254 4.38 22.93 8.13
CA THR A 254 3.33 22.27 7.32
C THR A 254 3.14 20.82 7.77
N ASP A 255 2.05 20.19 7.39
CA ASP A 255 1.87 18.74 7.47
C ASP A 255 1.00 18.25 6.30
N ARG A 256 0.93 16.94 6.10
CA ARG A 256 0.07 16.35 5.08
C ARG A 256 -0.51 15.03 5.54
N VAL A 257 -1.69 14.72 5.03
CA VAL A 257 -2.33 13.41 5.16
C VAL A 257 -2.22 12.62 3.85
N SER A 258 -2.01 11.32 3.98
CA SER A 258 -2.14 10.37 2.87
C SER A 258 -2.80 9.09 3.34
N ILE A 259 -3.58 8.47 2.47
CA ILE A 259 -4.34 7.25 2.76
C ILE A 259 -4.06 6.22 1.66
N PRO A 260 -2.92 5.51 1.70
CA PRO A 260 -2.71 4.35 0.84
C PRO A 260 -3.65 3.19 1.23
N TYR A 261 -4.25 2.60 0.21
CA TYR A 261 -4.99 1.36 0.26
C TYR A 261 -4.26 0.30 -0.53
N PHE A 262 -3.90 -0.80 0.13
CA PHE A 262 -3.21 -1.93 -0.46
C PHE A 262 -4.23 -3.05 -0.70
N LEU A 263 -4.44 -3.42 -1.96
CA LEU A 263 -5.22 -4.59 -2.34
C LEU A 263 -4.26 -5.77 -2.49
N ASN A 264 -4.40 -6.75 -1.61
CA ASN A 264 -3.59 -7.95 -1.60
C ASN A 264 -4.46 -9.21 -1.55
N PRO A 265 -3.96 -10.34 -2.07
CA PRO A 265 -4.69 -11.59 -2.07
C PRO A 265 -4.84 -12.13 -0.64
N ALA A 266 -5.50 -13.27 -0.48
CA ALA A 266 -5.59 -13.94 0.81
C ALA A 266 -4.20 -14.26 1.39
N LEU A 267 -4.09 -14.40 2.71
CA LEU A 267 -2.80 -14.62 3.38
C LEU A 267 -2.11 -15.91 2.91
N ASP A 268 -2.87 -16.94 2.60
CA ASP A 268 -2.40 -18.23 2.10
C ASP A 268 -2.35 -18.33 0.58
N ALA A 269 -2.75 -17.26 -0.12
CA ALA A 269 -2.76 -17.27 -1.57
C ALA A 269 -1.35 -17.18 -2.16
N THR A 270 -1.15 -17.94 -3.23
CA THR A 270 -0.09 -17.72 -4.21
C THR A 270 -0.70 -16.99 -5.40
N VAL A 271 -0.03 -15.95 -5.89
CA VAL A 271 -0.50 -15.23 -7.08
C VAL A 271 -0.18 -16.05 -8.33
N PRO A 272 -1.17 -16.34 -9.20
CA PRO A 272 -0.95 -17.10 -10.42
C PRO A 272 -0.02 -16.35 -11.38
N LEU A 273 0.85 -17.11 -12.08
CA LEU A 273 1.72 -16.56 -13.11
C LEU A 273 0.95 -16.35 -14.42
N ILE A 274 1.29 -15.28 -15.15
CA ILE A 274 0.78 -14.98 -16.47
C ILE A 274 1.73 -15.56 -17.52
N VAL A 275 1.19 -16.37 -18.43
CA VAL A 275 1.86 -16.72 -19.69
C VAL A 275 1.63 -15.57 -20.66
N LEU A 276 2.64 -14.74 -20.85
CA LEU A 276 2.57 -13.57 -21.73
C LEU A 276 2.59 -13.99 -23.21
N PRO A 277 1.86 -13.28 -24.09
CA PRO A 277 2.11 -13.31 -25.54
C PRO A 277 3.59 -13.04 -25.86
N ASP A 278 4.11 -13.67 -26.91
CA ASP A 278 5.54 -13.61 -27.28
C ASP A 278 6.05 -12.17 -27.42
N GLU A 279 5.26 -11.26 -28.00
CA GLU A 279 5.65 -9.86 -28.15
C GLU A 279 5.80 -9.12 -26.80
N LEU A 280 5.02 -9.49 -25.78
CA LEU A 280 5.12 -8.90 -24.44
C LEU A 280 6.23 -9.58 -23.64
N ALA A 281 6.34 -10.91 -23.74
CA ALA A 281 7.40 -11.68 -23.10
C ALA A 281 8.79 -11.18 -23.48
N ALA A 282 9.00 -10.80 -24.75
CA ALA A 282 10.25 -10.24 -25.25
C ALA A 282 10.66 -8.90 -24.61
N LEU A 283 9.72 -8.19 -23.98
CA LEU A 283 9.94 -6.91 -23.30
C LEU A 283 10.06 -7.05 -21.77
N ALA A 284 9.84 -8.26 -21.23
CA ALA A 284 9.95 -8.50 -19.80
C ALA A 284 11.39 -8.29 -19.31
N ARG A 285 11.56 -7.60 -18.18
CA ARG A 285 12.88 -7.24 -17.65
C ARG A 285 13.46 -8.30 -16.71
N GLY A 286 12.66 -9.34 -16.43
CA GLY A 286 12.91 -10.24 -15.31
C GLY A 286 12.58 -9.59 -13.98
N VAL A 287 12.50 -10.43 -12.94
CA VAL A 287 12.25 -9.97 -11.58
C VAL A 287 13.58 -9.68 -10.91
N GLU A 288 13.72 -8.47 -10.39
CA GLU A 288 14.89 -8.10 -9.58
C GLU A 288 14.81 -8.82 -8.22
N THR A 289 15.85 -9.59 -7.89
CA THR A 289 15.93 -10.28 -6.59
C THR A 289 16.81 -9.48 -5.63
N ASP A 290 16.24 -9.08 -4.49
CA ASP A 290 17.01 -8.54 -3.36
C ASP A 290 17.34 -9.68 -2.38
N PRO A 291 18.62 -10.08 -2.23
CA PRO A 291 19.01 -11.13 -1.29
C PRO A 291 18.66 -10.81 0.17
N ASP A 292 18.65 -9.52 0.53
CA ASP A 292 18.34 -9.06 1.89
C ASP A 292 16.82 -8.94 2.13
N ASN A 293 16.03 -8.98 1.04
CA ASN A 293 14.57 -8.91 1.07
C ASN A 293 13.91 -9.93 0.10
N PRO A 294 14.11 -11.25 0.29
CA PRO A 294 13.62 -12.27 -0.64
C PRO A 294 12.09 -12.27 -0.71
N ILE A 295 11.51 -12.29 -1.91
CA ILE A 295 10.06 -12.38 -2.12
C ILE A 295 9.65 -13.85 -2.12
N PHE A 296 8.69 -14.18 -1.25
CA PHE A 296 8.07 -15.50 -1.16
C PHE A 296 6.89 -15.62 -2.14
N ASN A 297 6.53 -16.85 -2.50
CA ASN A 297 5.37 -17.07 -3.38
C ASN A 297 4.04 -16.84 -2.66
N THR A 298 3.98 -17.10 -1.35
CA THR A 298 2.79 -16.89 -0.52
C THR A 298 2.73 -15.43 -0.05
N TYR A 299 1.60 -14.76 -0.24
CA TYR A 299 1.47 -13.36 0.20
C TYR A 299 1.68 -13.19 1.72
N GLY A 300 1.12 -14.09 2.53
CA GLY A 300 1.21 -14.02 3.98
C GLY A 300 2.65 -14.05 4.49
N GLU A 301 3.53 -14.83 3.86
CA GLU A 301 4.96 -14.87 4.21
C GLU A 301 5.63 -13.51 3.98
N ASN A 302 5.34 -12.86 2.83
CA ASN A 302 5.82 -11.51 2.54
C ASN A 302 5.27 -10.48 3.52
N ALA A 303 3.97 -10.54 3.80
CA ALA A 303 3.32 -9.64 4.74
C ALA A 303 3.90 -9.81 6.16
N TRP A 304 4.11 -11.04 6.62
CA TRP A 304 4.67 -11.34 7.93
C TRP A 304 6.10 -10.84 8.07
N LYS A 305 6.96 -11.11 7.06
CA LYS A 305 8.32 -10.58 6.99
C LYS A 305 8.32 -9.05 7.05
N SER A 306 7.47 -8.40 6.25
CA SER A 306 7.38 -6.93 6.20
C SER A 306 6.96 -6.36 7.56
N ARG A 307 5.88 -6.88 8.16
CA ARG A 307 5.36 -6.37 9.45
C ARG A 307 6.34 -6.53 10.60
N THR A 308 7.00 -7.67 10.69
CA THR A 308 7.94 -7.95 11.78
C THR A 308 9.23 -7.12 11.68
N ARG A 309 9.64 -6.72 10.46
CA ARG A 309 10.75 -5.79 10.25
C ARG A 309 10.36 -4.33 10.51
N ALA A 310 9.18 -3.92 10.04
CA ALA A 310 8.72 -2.54 10.13
C ALA A 310 8.28 -2.12 11.54
N HIS A 311 7.75 -3.07 12.33
CA HIS A 311 7.27 -2.85 13.70
C HIS A 311 7.95 -3.82 14.69
N PRO A 312 9.25 -3.63 14.95
CA PRO A 312 10.01 -4.54 15.81
C PRO A 312 9.50 -4.55 17.26
N ASP A 313 8.87 -3.46 17.72
CA ASP A 313 8.29 -3.35 19.06
C ASP A 313 7.02 -4.21 19.23
N VAL A 314 6.15 -4.24 18.22
CA VAL A 314 5.00 -5.16 18.16
C VAL A 314 5.47 -6.61 18.01
N ALA A 315 6.47 -6.85 17.17
CA ALA A 315 7.04 -8.17 16.90
C ALA A 315 7.65 -8.81 18.15
N GLU A 316 8.44 -8.05 18.91
CA GLU A 316 9.02 -8.52 20.16
C GLU A 316 7.92 -8.76 21.21
N ARG A 317 7.01 -7.79 21.39
CA ARG A 317 5.99 -7.83 22.43
C ARG A 317 5.02 -9.00 22.32
N HIS A 318 4.55 -9.29 21.11
CA HIS A 318 3.47 -10.27 20.91
C HIS A 318 3.94 -11.59 20.33
N HIS A 319 5.10 -11.61 19.67
CA HIS A 319 5.58 -12.79 18.94
C HIS A 319 6.97 -13.25 19.37
N GLY A 320 7.63 -12.55 20.29
CA GLY A 320 8.96 -12.90 20.77
C GLY A 320 10.05 -12.77 19.70
N ILE A 321 9.76 -12.06 18.61
CA ILE A 321 10.68 -11.88 17.48
C ILE A 321 11.50 -10.62 17.75
N ARG A 322 12.81 -10.79 17.97
CA ARG A 322 13.74 -9.67 18.10
C ARG A 322 14.40 -9.38 16.75
N PRO A 323 14.62 -8.09 16.40
CA PRO A 323 15.44 -7.76 15.25
C PRO A 323 16.81 -8.40 15.42
N THR A 324 17.27 -9.14 14.42
CA THR A 324 18.69 -9.45 14.31
C THR A 324 19.42 -8.13 14.20
N SER A 325 20.29 -7.81 15.16
CA SER A 325 21.09 -6.58 15.16
C SER A 325 21.75 -6.41 13.80
N VAL A 326 21.39 -5.34 13.07
CA VAL A 326 22.17 -4.92 11.92
C VAL A 326 23.54 -4.50 12.45
N PRO A 327 24.65 -5.10 12.01
CA PRO A 327 25.96 -4.63 12.43
C PRO A 327 26.14 -3.19 11.90
N GLY A 328 26.14 -2.18 12.77
CA GLY A 328 26.67 -0.86 12.39
C GLY A 328 25.99 0.42 12.90
N SER A 329 24.83 0.41 13.56
CA SER A 329 24.23 1.67 14.07
C SER A 329 24.54 1.88 15.56
N GLY A 330 25.74 2.40 15.84
CA GLY A 330 26.01 3.10 17.10
C GLY A 330 25.41 4.50 17.02
N TYR A 331 24.66 4.86 18.07
CA TYR A 331 24.07 6.15 18.46
C TYR A 331 24.31 7.38 17.57
#